data_AF-A0A7S1X6T1-F1
#
_entry.id   AF-A0A7S1X6T1-F1
#
_cell.length_a   1.000
_cell.length_b   1.000
_cell.length_c   1.000
_cell.angle_alpha   90.00
_cell.angle_beta   90.00
_cell.angle_gamma   90.00
#
_symmetry.space_group_name_H-M   'P 1'
#
loop_
_entity.id
_entity.type
_entity.pdbx_description
1 polymer ?
#
loop_
_entity_poly.entity_id
_entity_poly.type
_entity_poly.pdbx_seq_one_letter_code
_entity_poly.pdbx_strand_id
1 'polypeptide(L)'
;VDVLPACLSSKYFFWDPDYAALSLGKFSALFEIAWVKEMQKQAPKFRYYYLGFYIHSCSKMRYKADYAPSDLLCPRRYVWVPYSLAAPALDASPSHMVVLSDLLLPDGSPVERSSGNNGTTAPPANVELSPKLERSSNSRESFSAEEILSTALLEDKLTRLGNQPEAVREALMGRIQAWYSAVGSAAKSMVYVLYHIPLP
;
A
#
# COMPACT_ATOMS: atom_id res chain seq x y z
N VAL A 1 -8.00 -7.69 4.18
CA VAL A 1 -7.10 -6.54 4.43
C VAL A 1 -6.56 -6.65 5.85
N ASP A 2 -5.41 -6.06 6.14
CA ASP A 2 -4.88 -5.95 7.51
C ASP A 2 -5.02 -4.51 7.96
N VAL A 3 -5.70 -4.27 9.08
CA VAL A 3 -5.83 -2.95 9.69
C VAL A 3 -4.73 -2.80 10.73
N LEU A 4 -3.79 -1.89 10.48
CA LEU A 4 -2.62 -1.61 11.29
C LEU A 4 -2.75 -0.22 11.92
N PRO A 5 -2.04 0.09 13.01
CA PRO A 5 -2.30 1.32 13.76
C PRO A 5 -2.18 2.62 12.94
N ALA A 6 -1.29 2.64 11.95
CA ALA A 6 -1.08 3.79 11.08
C ALA A 6 -1.63 3.60 9.66
N CYS A 7 -2.07 2.39 9.28
CA CYS A 7 -2.37 2.12 7.88
C CYS A 7 -3.34 0.96 7.61
N LEU A 8 -3.96 1.01 6.44
CA LEU A 8 -4.64 -0.15 5.85
C LEU A 8 -3.67 -0.87 4.91
N SER A 9 -3.50 -2.18 5.07
CA SER A 9 -2.72 -3.03 4.16
C SER A 9 -3.64 -3.91 3.32
N SER A 10 -3.56 -3.77 2.00
CA SER A 10 -4.37 -4.52 1.04
C SER A 10 -3.48 -5.33 0.10
N LYS A 11 -3.44 -6.65 0.35
CA LYS A 11 -2.53 -7.58 -0.32
C LYS A 11 -3.25 -8.60 -1.21
N TYR A 12 -4.43 -9.03 -0.80
CA TYR A 12 -5.19 -10.08 -1.46
C TYR A 12 -6.51 -9.52 -1.97
N PHE A 13 -6.76 -9.68 -3.26
CA PHE A 13 -8.00 -9.26 -3.92
C PHE A 13 -8.40 -10.35 -4.92
N PHE A 14 -9.64 -10.81 -4.83
CA PHE A 14 -10.19 -11.86 -5.69
C PHE A 14 -11.50 -11.37 -6.28
N TRP A 15 -11.74 -11.71 -7.54
CA TRP A 15 -12.93 -11.35 -8.28
C TRP A 15 -13.18 -12.37 -9.39
N ASP A 16 -14.41 -12.45 -9.87
CA ASP A 16 -14.83 -13.41 -10.89
C ASP A 16 -14.36 -12.94 -12.29
N PRO A 17 -13.56 -13.73 -13.04
CA PRO A 17 -13.00 -13.38 -14.34
C PRO A 17 -14.00 -12.80 -15.36
N ASP A 18 -15.28 -13.15 -15.27
CA ASP A 18 -16.32 -12.63 -16.16
C ASP A 18 -16.48 -11.10 -16.04
N TYR A 19 -16.04 -10.51 -14.93
CA TYR A 19 -16.10 -9.07 -14.65
C TYR A 19 -14.78 -8.33 -14.93
N ALA A 20 -13.88 -8.90 -15.73
CA ALA A 20 -12.53 -8.35 -15.97
C ALA A 20 -12.55 -6.91 -16.50
N ALA A 21 -13.55 -6.60 -17.33
CA ALA A 21 -13.74 -5.29 -17.92
C ALA A 21 -13.96 -4.18 -16.87
N LEU A 22 -14.45 -4.51 -15.68
CA LEU A 22 -14.79 -3.53 -14.64
C LEU A 22 -13.57 -3.05 -13.84
N SER A 23 -12.38 -3.65 -14.01
CA SER A 23 -11.17 -3.27 -13.26
C SER A 23 -11.39 -3.23 -11.74
N LEU A 24 -12.06 -4.25 -11.20
CA LEU A 24 -12.55 -4.27 -9.80
C LEU A 24 -11.46 -4.05 -8.75
N GLY A 25 -10.20 -4.41 -9.03
CA GLY A 25 -9.07 -4.12 -8.13
C GLY A 25 -8.77 -2.62 -7.98
N LYS A 26 -8.91 -1.84 -9.05
CA LYS A 26 -8.77 -0.38 -8.99
C LYS A 26 -9.93 0.26 -8.24
N PHE A 27 -11.13 -0.26 -8.47
CA PHE A 27 -12.34 0.18 -7.77
C PHE A 27 -12.23 -0.06 -6.26
N SER A 28 -11.84 -1.27 -5.84
CA SER A 28 -11.56 -1.61 -4.44
C SER A 28 -10.57 -0.64 -3.80
N ALA A 29 -9.46 -0.37 -4.48
CA ALA A 29 -8.45 0.55 -3.97
C ALA A 29 -8.98 1.98 -3.76
N LEU A 30 -9.90 2.48 -4.59
CA LEU A 30 -10.52 3.80 -4.41
C LEU A 30 -11.38 3.85 -3.14
N PHE A 31 -12.18 2.80 -2.89
CA PHE A 31 -12.96 2.70 -1.66
C PHE A 31 -12.09 2.58 -0.43
N GLU A 32 -11.01 1.80 -0.50
CA GLU A 32 -10.04 1.64 0.58
C GLU A 32 -9.36 2.98 0.91
N ILE A 33 -8.99 3.77 -0.11
CA ILE A 33 -8.47 5.14 0.07
C ILE A 33 -9.52 6.04 0.74
N ALA A 34 -10.78 5.98 0.29
CA ALA A 34 -11.86 6.77 0.89
C ALA A 34 -12.08 6.39 2.36
N TRP A 35 -12.03 5.11 2.68
CA TRP A 35 -12.15 4.61 4.04
C TRP A 35 -10.98 5.04 4.92
N VAL A 36 -9.73 4.97 4.44
CA VAL A 36 -8.56 5.48 5.18
C VAL A 36 -8.72 6.97 5.50
N LYS A 37 -9.20 7.78 4.53
CA LYS A 37 -9.48 9.21 4.76
C LYS A 37 -10.56 9.46 5.81
N GLU A 38 -11.59 8.61 5.85
CA GLU A 38 -12.63 8.71 6.88
C GLU A 38 -12.06 8.35 8.26
N MET A 39 -11.29 7.26 8.34
CA MET A 39 -10.71 6.79 9.60
C MET A 39 -9.70 7.78 10.17
N GLN A 40 -8.99 8.51 9.30
CA GLN A 40 -8.08 9.56 9.70
C GLN A 40 -8.75 10.64 10.57
N LYS A 41 -10.07 10.88 10.42
CA LYS A 41 -10.80 11.85 11.25
C LYS A 41 -10.91 11.42 12.71
N GLN A 42 -10.97 10.11 12.95
CA GLN A 42 -11.09 9.51 14.29
C GLN A 42 -9.73 9.17 14.86
N ALA A 43 -8.82 8.70 14.01
CA ALA A 43 -7.43 8.40 14.36
C ALA A 43 -6.48 9.12 13.39
N PRO A 44 -6.00 10.33 13.73
CA PRO A 44 -5.13 11.13 12.86
C PRO A 44 -3.84 10.43 12.40
N LYS A 45 -3.40 9.41 13.14
CA LYS A 45 -2.22 8.59 12.80
C LYS A 45 -2.51 7.54 11.72
N PHE A 46 -3.77 7.14 11.53
CA PHE A 46 -4.23 6.21 10.51
C PHE A 46 -4.36 6.93 9.16
N ARG A 47 -3.24 7.11 8.46
CA ARG A 47 -3.16 7.99 7.28
C ARG A 47 -2.50 7.36 6.06
N TYR A 48 -2.08 6.10 6.16
CA TYR A 48 -1.38 5.42 5.09
C TYR A 48 -2.21 4.28 4.51
N TYR A 49 -2.06 4.06 3.20
CA TYR A 49 -2.64 2.92 2.49
C TYR A 49 -1.54 2.14 1.79
N TYR A 50 -1.31 0.91 2.22
CA TYR A 50 -0.27 0.04 1.71
C TYR A 50 -0.85 -0.93 0.66
N LEU A 51 -0.60 -0.59 -0.61
CA LEU A 51 -1.00 -1.37 -1.80
C LEU A 51 -0.11 -2.61 -2.06
N GLY A 52 0.85 -2.90 -1.17
CA GLY A 52 1.82 -3.97 -1.34
C GLY A 52 2.98 -3.60 -2.28
N PHE A 53 3.64 -4.62 -2.83
CA PHE A 53 4.80 -4.43 -3.70
C PHE A 53 4.46 -3.62 -4.95
N TYR A 54 5.47 -2.95 -5.50
CA TYR A 54 5.45 -2.25 -6.78
C TYR A 54 6.68 -2.67 -7.60
N ILE A 55 6.46 -3.21 -8.80
CA ILE A 55 7.51 -3.56 -9.76
C ILE A 55 7.32 -2.63 -10.96
N HIS A 56 8.27 -1.72 -11.15
CA HIS A 56 8.13 -0.62 -12.11
C HIS A 56 7.98 -1.09 -13.56
N SER A 57 8.64 -2.20 -13.93
CA SER A 57 8.57 -2.83 -15.25
C SER A 57 7.31 -3.68 -15.47
N CYS A 58 6.51 -3.94 -14.43
CA CYS A 58 5.30 -4.74 -14.54
C CYS A 58 4.08 -3.86 -14.87
N SER A 59 3.57 -3.98 -16.10
CA SER A 59 2.40 -3.23 -16.58
C SER A 59 1.18 -3.38 -15.66
N LYS A 60 0.95 -4.60 -15.14
CA LYS A 60 -0.17 -4.89 -14.21
C LYS A 60 -0.06 -4.15 -12.87
N MET A 61 1.11 -3.61 -12.52
CA MET A 61 1.34 -2.91 -11.26
C MET A 61 1.43 -1.38 -11.42
N ARG A 62 1.49 -0.87 -12.65
CA ARG A 62 1.62 0.57 -12.92
C ARG A 62 0.49 1.38 -12.28
N TYR A 63 -0.73 0.83 -12.25
CA TYR A 63 -1.90 1.51 -11.68
C TYR A 63 -1.72 1.93 -10.21
N LYS A 64 -0.87 1.24 -9.44
CA LYS A 64 -0.65 1.56 -8.03
C LYS A 64 -0.01 2.94 -7.86
N ALA A 65 0.77 3.37 -8.86
CA ALA A 65 1.42 4.67 -8.85
C ALA A 65 0.50 5.81 -9.31
N ASP A 66 -0.65 5.51 -9.91
CA ASP A 66 -1.63 6.51 -10.33
C ASP A 66 -2.33 7.16 -9.12
N TYR A 67 -2.32 6.50 -7.96
CA TYR A 67 -2.81 7.06 -6.71
C TYR A 67 -1.76 7.98 -6.10
N ALA A 68 -2.12 9.24 -5.87
CA ALA A 68 -1.22 10.27 -5.37
C ALA A 68 -1.74 10.94 -4.09
N PRO A 69 -0.85 11.42 -3.20
CA PRO A 69 0.60 11.18 -3.22
C PRO A 69 0.95 9.70 -2.93
N SER A 70 2.08 9.22 -3.45
CA SER A 70 2.58 7.86 -3.21
C SER A 70 4.09 7.82 -3.04
N ASP A 71 4.55 6.85 -2.25
CA ASP A 71 5.96 6.63 -1.90
C ASP A 71 6.38 5.20 -2.20
N LEU A 72 7.65 5.01 -2.55
CA LEU A 72 8.29 3.72 -2.71
C LEU A 72 9.33 3.51 -1.60
N LEU A 73 9.37 2.29 -1.04
CA LEU A 73 10.39 1.92 -0.08
C LEU A 73 11.69 1.54 -0.79
N CYS A 74 12.78 2.23 -0.47
CA CYS A 74 14.11 1.86 -0.96
C CYS A 74 14.48 0.45 -0.47
N PRO A 75 14.72 -0.53 -1.36
CA PRO A 75 14.93 -1.93 -0.96
C PRO A 75 16.23 -2.16 -0.19
N ARG A 76 17.22 -1.27 -0.33
CA ARG A 76 18.53 -1.40 0.30
C ARG A 76 18.62 -0.74 1.68
N ARG A 77 18.00 0.43 1.85
CA ARG A 77 18.13 1.25 3.06
C ARG A 77 16.81 1.47 3.82
N TYR A 78 15.70 0.95 3.30
CA TYR A 78 14.37 1.05 3.92
C TYR A 78 13.90 2.49 4.20
N VAL A 79 14.31 3.42 3.34
CA VAL A 79 13.86 4.81 3.35
C VAL A 79 12.74 4.98 2.32
N TRP A 80 11.64 5.63 2.70
CA TRP A 80 10.55 5.96 1.80
C TRP A 80 10.94 7.15 0.91
N VAL A 81 10.66 7.04 -0.38
CA VAL A 81 11.00 8.05 -1.40
C VAL A 81 9.75 8.33 -2.23
N PRO A 82 9.36 9.60 -2.43
CA PRO A 82 8.24 9.96 -3.28
C PRO A 82 8.34 9.33 -4.66
N TYR A 83 7.24 8.76 -5.14
CA TYR A 83 7.18 8.11 -6.46
C TYR A 83 7.59 9.08 -7.58
N SER A 84 7.23 10.35 -7.47
CA SER A 84 7.59 11.40 -8.44
C SER A 84 9.11 11.56 -8.60
N LEU A 85 9.90 11.32 -7.55
CA LEU A 85 11.37 11.35 -7.61
C LEU A 85 11.94 10.03 -8.11
N ALA A 86 11.34 8.92 -7.69
CA ALA A 86 11.79 7.57 -8.02
C ALA A 86 11.53 7.19 -9.49
N ALA A 87 10.39 7.61 -10.06
CA ALA A 87 9.95 7.18 -11.39
C ALA A 87 10.98 7.48 -12.49
N PRO A 88 11.53 8.71 -12.63
CA PRO A 88 12.54 8.98 -13.65
C PRO A 88 13.81 8.14 -13.52
N ALA A 89 14.22 7.81 -12.28
CA ALA A 89 15.39 6.97 -12.04
C ALA A 89 15.13 5.50 -12.41
N LEU A 90 13.91 5.02 -12.17
CA LEU A 90 13.48 3.67 -12.55
C LEU A 90 13.29 3.54 -14.07
N ASP A 91 12.72 4.56 -14.72
CA ASP A 91 12.58 4.60 -16.18
C ASP A 91 13.96 4.55 -16.88
N ALA A 92 14.97 5.23 -16.31
CA ALA A 92 16.34 5.22 -16.84
C ALA A 92 17.10 3.90 -16.60
N SER A 93 16.60 3.01 -15.74
CA SER A 93 17.29 1.78 -15.32
C SER A 93 16.33 0.58 -15.24
N PRO A 94 15.67 0.19 -16.34
CA PRO A 94 14.57 -0.78 -16.33
C PRO A 94 14.96 -2.21 -15.92
N SER A 95 16.26 -2.55 -15.99
CA SER A 95 16.80 -3.88 -15.68
C SER A 95 17.77 -3.89 -14.49
N HIS A 96 17.96 -2.76 -13.81
CA HIS A 96 18.92 -2.63 -12.72
C HIS A 96 18.23 -2.19 -11.42
N MET A 97 18.77 -2.65 -10.30
CA MET A 97 18.32 -2.18 -8.99
C MET A 97 18.72 -0.72 -8.80
N VAL A 98 17.74 0.16 -8.62
CA VAL A 98 17.96 1.57 -8.26
C VAL A 98 17.94 1.70 -6.74
N VAL A 99 18.98 2.27 -6.17
CA VAL A 99 19.03 2.60 -4.74
C VAL A 99 18.30 3.92 -4.51
N LEU A 100 16.97 3.86 -4.38
CA LEU A 100 16.10 5.04 -4.35
C LEU A 100 16.50 6.13 -3.34
N SER A 101 17.11 5.75 -2.21
CA SER A 101 17.53 6.71 -1.18
C SER A 101 18.66 7.64 -1.63
N ASP A 102 19.42 7.29 -2.68
CA ASP A 102 20.44 8.18 -3.25
C ASP A 102 19.82 9.40 -3.96
N LEU A 103 18.49 9.42 -4.12
CA LEU A 103 17.73 10.55 -4.68
C LEU A 103 17.38 11.63 -3.63
N LEU A 104 17.71 11.38 -2.36
CA LEU A 104 17.42 12.28 -1.24
C LEU A 104 18.72 12.77 -0.59
N LEU A 105 18.71 14.03 -0.15
CA LEU A 105 19.71 14.59 0.76
C LEU A 105 19.49 14.06 2.19
N PRO A 106 20.47 14.23 3.11
CA PRO A 106 20.35 13.76 4.49
C PRO A 106 19.16 14.35 5.27
N ASP A 107 18.68 15.53 4.88
CA ASP A 107 17.49 16.19 5.44
C ASP A 107 16.17 15.68 4.81
N GLY A 108 16.25 14.75 3.85
CA GLY A 108 15.13 14.19 3.12
C GLY A 108 14.68 15.01 1.91
N SER A 109 15.34 16.13 1.60
CA SER A 109 14.99 16.91 0.40
C SER A 109 15.45 16.19 -0.88
N PRO A 110 14.82 16.45 -2.03
CA PRO A 110 15.29 15.89 -3.31
C PRO A 110 16.70 16.39 -3.66
N VAL A 111 17.53 15.53 -4.25
CA VAL A 111 18.77 15.96 -4.90
C VAL A 111 18.43 16.74 -6.16
N GLU A 112 18.89 17.99 -6.27
CA GLU A 112 18.73 18.78 -7.50
C GLU A 112 19.56 18.15 -8.63
N ARG A 113 18.89 17.71 -9.70
CA ARG A 113 19.56 17.33 -10.93
C ARG A 113 19.79 18.60 -11.75
N SER A 114 21.04 19.07 -11.81
CA SER A 114 21.44 20.09 -12.76
C SER A 114 21.20 19.56 -14.19
N SER A 115 20.27 20.17 -14.92
CA SER A 115 20.14 19.98 -16.37
C SER A 115 21.44 20.43 -17.04
N GLY A 116 22.36 19.50 -17.29
CA GLY A 116 23.69 19.85 -17.80
C GLY A 116 24.56 18.65 -18.15
N ASN A 117 24.43 18.25 -19.41
CA ASN A 117 25.40 17.53 -20.25
C ASN A 117 25.46 15.99 -20.23
N ASN A 118 25.27 15.43 -21.44
CA ASN A 118 25.57 14.03 -21.79
C ASN A 118 27.05 13.74 -21.55
N GLY A 119 27.33 12.88 -20.57
CA GLY A 119 28.63 12.27 -20.38
C GLY A 119 28.43 10.92 -19.71
N THR A 120 28.66 9.85 -20.46
CA THR A 120 28.77 8.50 -19.92
C THR A 120 29.91 8.47 -18.89
N THR A 121 29.59 8.63 -17.62
CA THR A 121 30.51 8.30 -16.53
C THR A 121 29.89 7.16 -15.75
N ALA A 122 30.51 5.98 -15.89
CA ALA A 122 30.26 4.82 -15.06
C ALA A 122 30.23 5.21 -13.58
N PRO A 123 29.40 4.57 -12.73
CA PRO A 123 29.44 4.83 -11.31
C PRO A 123 30.84 4.48 -10.78
N PRO A 124 31.43 5.29 -9.88
CA PRO A 124 32.71 4.95 -9.29
C PRO A 124 32.56 3.63 -8.52
N ALA A 125 33.30 2.62 -8.96
CA ALA A 125 33.56 1.43 -8.18
C ALA A 125 34.34 1.84 -6.92
N ASN A 126 33.94 1.29 -5.77
CA ASN A 126 34.43 1.56 -4.42
C ASN A 126 33.78 2.74 -3.69
N VAL A 127 32.54 2.53 -3.24
CA VAL A 127 32.14 3.08 -1.94
C VAL A 127 32.27 1.94 -0.93
N GLU A 128 33.32 2.06 -0.14
CA GLU A 128 33.70 1.17 0.95
C GLU A 128 32.50 0.90 1.88
N LEU A 129 32.27 -0.38 2.19
CA LEU A 129 31.15 -0.84 2.99
C LEU A 129 31.31 -0.38 4.44
N SER A 130 30.94 0.86 4.73
CA SER A 130 30.94 1.42 6.08
C SER A 130 29.79 0.81 6.91
N PRO A 131 30.01 0.61 8.22
CA PRO A 131 29.31 -0.40 9.01
C PRO A 131 27.86 -0.02 9.26
N LYS A 132 27.00 -1.04 9.32
CA LYS A 132 25.57 -1.05 9.70
C LYS A 132 25.07 0.30 10.23
N LEU A 133 24.69 1.19 9.31
CA LEU A 133 24.05 2.45 9.67
C LEU A 133 22.73 2.10 10.35
N GLU A 134 22.63 2.48 11.61
CA GLU A 134 21.45 2.27 12.44
C GLU A 134 20.20 2.73 11.68
N ARG A 135 19.17 1.90 11.78
CA ARG A 135 17.82 2.06 11.21
C ARG A 135 17.45 3.55 11.23
N SER A 136 17.49 4.22 10.06
CA SER A 136 17.36 5.67 10.04
C SER A 136 16.05 6.11 10.68
N SER A 137 16.20 7.13 11.52
CA SER A 137 15.24 7.69 12.46
C SER A 137 14.20 8.58 11.76
N ASN A 138 13.46 8.04 10.80
CA ASN A 138 12.11 8.54 10.55
C ASN A 138 11.22 7.92 11.64
N SER A 139 11.16 8.60 12.78
CA SER A 139 10.53 8.21 14.04
C SER A 139 9.36 7.22 13.88
N ARG A 140 9.63 5.94 14.15
CA ARG A 140 8.60 4.94 14.40
C ARG A 140 8.04 5.22 15.79
N GLU A 141 6.90 5.88 15.86
CA GLU A 141 6.08 5.76 17.06
C GLU A 141 5.73 4.27 17.23
N SER A 142 6.04 3.72 18.40
CA SER A 142 5.60 2.39 18.79
C SER A 142 4.11 2.43 19.11
N PHE A 143 3.34 1.56 18.47
CA PHE A 143 1.90 1.45 18.72
C PHE A 143 1.61 0.28 19.66
N SER A 144 0.76 0.50 20.65
CA SER A 144 0.24 -0.58 21.51
C SER A 144 -0.86 -1.37 20.79
N ALA A 145 -0.97 -2.67 21.04
CA ALA A 145 -2.01 -3.51 20.41
C ALA A 145 -3.45 -3.02 20.71
N GLU A 146 -3.65 -2.36 21.85
CA GLU A 146 -4.93 -1.75 22.23
C GLU A 146 -5.29 -0.54 21.36
N GLU A 147 -4.32 0.29 20.99
CA GLU A 147 -4.53 1.39 20.02
C GLU A 147 -4.84 0.86 18.60
N ILE A 148 -4.26 -0.29 18.21
CA ILE A 148 -4.54 -0.94 16.92
C ILE A 148 -5.99 -1.38 16.85
N LEU A 149 -6.46 -2.05 17.90
CA LEU A 149 -7.78 -2.66 17.96
C LEU A 149 -8.88 -1.64 18.23
N SER A 150 -8.63 -0.60 19.05
CA SER A 150 -9.60 0.46 19.30
C SER A 150 -9.85 1.34 18.07
N THR A 151 -8.82 1.54 17.23
CA THR A 151 -8.94 2.30 15.98
C THR A 151 -9.58 1.49 14.85
N ALA A 152 -9.28 0.19 14.78
CA ALA A 152 -9.77 -0.69 13.71
C ALA A 152 -11.23 -1.12 13.87
N LEU A 153 -11.78 -0.99 15.07
CA LEU A 153 -13.11 -1.48 15.42
C LEU A 153 -14.07 -0.31 15.62
N LEU A 154 -14.45 0.32 14.51
CA LEU A 154 -15.81 0.84 14.41
C LEU A 154 -16.76 -0.30 14.79
N GLU A 155 -17.76 0.02 15.61
CA GLU A 155 -18.64 -0.91 16.33
C GLU A 155 -19.36 -1.95 15.44
N ASP A 156 -19.32 -1.79 14.12
CA ASP A 156 -19.67 -2.81 13.14
C ASP A 156 -18.42 -3.23 12.34
N LYS A 157 -17.91 -4.45 12.58
CA LYS A 157 -16.79 -5.10 11.86
C LYS A 157 -17.05 -5.36 10.36
N LEU A 158 -18.00 -4.64 9.78
CA LEU A 158 -18.42 -4.71 8.40
C LEU A 158 -18.87 -3.30 7.96
N THR A 159 -18.00 -2.54 7.31
CA THR A 159 -18.46 -1.33 6.60
C THR A 159 -19.24 -1.79 5.37
N ARG A 160 -20.57 -1.71 5.47
CA ARG A 160 -21.53 -2.12 4.43
C ARG A 160 -21.70 -0.98 3.44
N LEU A 161 -21.30 -1.18 2.18
CA LEU A 161 -21.54 -0.20 1.11
C LEU A 161 -22.36 -0.84 -0.02
N GLY A 162 -23.67 -0.57 0.01
CA GLY A 162 -24.66 -0.90 -1.03
C GLY A 162 -25.70 -1.97 -0.65
N ASN A 163 -26.90 -1.88 -1.22
CA ASN A 163 -28.00 -2.84 -1.03
C ASN A 163 -27.78 -4.09 -1.91
N GLN A 164 -27.32 -5.20 -1.33
CA GLN A 164 -27.18 -6.48 -2.04
C GLN A 164 -28.51 -7.26 -2.08
N PRO A 165 -28.82 -8.01 -3.16
CA PRO A 165 -29.89 -8.99 -3.14
C PRO A 165 -29.69 -10.02 -2.03
N GLU A 166 -30.79 -10.40 -1.36
CA GLU A 166 -30.79 -11.29 -0.19
C GLU A 166 -30.07 -12.62 -0.45
N ALA A 167 -30.31 -13.24 -1.61
CA ALA A 167 -29.68 -14.51 -1.97
C ALA A 167 -28.15 -14.42 -2.12
N VAL A 168 -27.64 -13.31 -2.66
CA VAL A 168 -26.19 -13.07 -2.79
C VAL A 168 -25.58 -12.86 -1.40
N ARG A 169 -26.31 -12.13 -0.53
CA ARG A 169 -25.93 -11.91 0.86
C ARG A 169 -25.80 -13.22 1.62
N GLU A 170 -26.79 -14.09 1.58
CA GLU A 170 -26.75 -15.39 2.28
C GLU A 170 -25.61 -16.28 1.77
N ALA A 171 -25.45 -16.38 0.45
CA ALA A 171 -24.37 -17.18 -0.13
C ALA A 171 -22.98 -16.67 0.28
N LEU A 172 -22.79 -15.36 0.28
CA LEU A 172 -21.52 -14.74 0.65
C LEU A 172 -21.22 -14.89 2.15
N MET A 173 -22.22 -14.65 3.00
CA MET A 173 -22.11 -14.85 4.45
C MET A 173 -21.84 -16.32 4.78
N GLY A 174 -22.45 -17.26 4.07
CA GLY A 174 -22.16 -18.70 4.20
C GLY A 174 -20.69 -19.02 3.88
N ARG A 175 -20.12 -18.43 2.82
CA ARG A 175 -18.70 -18.58 2.47
C ARG A 175 -17.77 -17.93 3.50
N ILE A 176 -18.10 -16.73 3.98
CA ILE A 176 -17.36 -16.04 5.04
C ILE A 176 -17.36 -16.89 6.32
N GLN A 177 -18.51 -17.45 6.70
CA GLN A 177 -18.64 -18.30 7.90
C GLN A 177 -17.84 -19.60 7.76
N ALA A 178 -17.84 -20.22 6.58
CA ALA A 178 -17.02 -21.40 6.30
C ALA A 178 -15.52 -21.05 6.43
N TRP A 179 -15.09 -19.91 5.89
CA TRP A 179 -13.71 -19.44 6.00
C TRP A 179 -13.33 -19.10 7.45
N TYR A 180 -14.21 -18.39 8.16
CA TYR A 180 -14.07 -18.05 9.58
C TYR A 180 -13.85 -19.31 10.43
N SER A 181 -14.66 -20.34 10.20
CA SER A 181 -14.55 -21.62 10.89
C SER A 181 -13.24 -22.35 10.57
N ALA A 182 -12.79 -22.30 9.31
CA ALA A 182 -11.57 -22.97 8.86
C ALA A 182 -10.28 -22.35 9.41
N VAL A 183 -10.24 -21.02 9.61
CA VAL A 183 -9.02 -20.31 10.07
C VAL A 183 -8.90 -20.18 11.60
N GLY A 184 -9.92 -20.62 12.35
CA GLY A 184 -9.84 -20.77 13.81
C GLY A 184 -9.57 -19.46 14.55
N SER A 185 -8.53 -19.44 15.39
CA SER A 185 -8.21 -18.26 16.23
C SER A 185 -7.85 -17.01 15.42
N ALA A 186 -7.31 -17.18 14.21
CA ALA A 186 -6.97 -16.07 13.30
C ALA A 186 -8.21 -15.30 12.82
N ALA A 187 -9.39 -15.93 12.87
CA ALA A 187 -10.64 -15.32 12.44
C ALA A 187 -11.01 -14.07 13.28
N LYS A 188 -10.55 -14.01 14.54
CA LYS A 188 -10.83 -12.89 15.45
C LYS A 188 -10.17 -11.57 15.04
N SER A 189 -9.07 -11.65 14.30
CA SER A 189 -8.30 -10.50 13.78
C SER A 189 -8.64 -10.13 12.34
N MET A 190 -9.59 -10.82 11.71
CA MET A 190 -9.94 -10.56 10.32
C MET A 190 -10.92 -9.41 10.14
N VAL A 191 -10.66 -8.61 9.12
CA VAL A 191 -11.55 -7.56 8.65
C VAL A 191 -11.91 -7.82 7.20
N TYR A 192 -13.21 -7.87 6.92
CA TYR A 192 -13.76 -8.06 5.57
C TYR A 192 -14.35 -6.75 5.08
N VAL A 193 -13.94 -6.32 3.89
CA VAL A 193 -14.54 -5.19 3.18
C VAL A 193 -15.28 -5.75 1.97
N LEU A 194 -16.55 -5.37 1.84
CA LEU A 194 -17.49 -6.01 0.93
C LEU A 194 -18.13 -4.94 0.05
N TYR A 195 -17.95 -5.09 -1.26
CA TYR A 195 -18.39 -4.12 -2.25
C TYR A 195 -19.64 -4.64 -2.96
N HIS A 196 -20.72 -3.85 -2.98
CA HIS A 196 -21.84 -4.08 -3.88
C HIS A 196 -21.82 -3.08 -5.03
N ILE A 197 -21.86 -3.58 -6.25
CA ILE A 197 -22.00 -2.76 -7.45
C ILE A 197 -23.42 -3.03 -7.98
N PRO A 198 -24.39 -2.14 -7.75
CA PRO A 198 -25.65 -2.24 -8.46
C PRO A 198 -25.36 -2.02 -9.95
N LEU A 199 -25.53 -3.06 -10.76
CA LEU A 199 -25.53 -2.92 -12.20
C LEU A 199 -26.86 -2.25 -12.62
N PRO A 200 -26.83 -1.31 -13.58
CA PRO A 200 -28.03 -0.65 -14.09
C PRO A 200 -28.98 -1.61 -14.81
#